data_AF-A0A6G3D2H4-F1
#
_entry.id   AF-A0A6G3D2H4-F1
#
_cell.length_a   1.000
_cell.length_b   1.000
_cell.length_c   1.000
_cell.angle_alpha   90.00
_cell.angle_beta   90.00
_cell.angle_gamma   90.00
#
_symmetry.space_group_name_H-M   'P 1'
#
loop_
_entity.id
_entity.type
_entity.pdbx_description
1 polymer ?
#
loop_
_entity_poly.entity_id
_entity_poly.type
_entity_poly.pdbx_seq_one_letter_code
_entity_poly.pdbx_strand_id
1 'polypeptide(L)' 'VAEFGDLTQIMTANLAARYDDPLSVGLGAVLALWAVAGLGIVGGKALMKRVPLGLITKIAAVLMLGLGVWSLWEAIAG' A
#
# COMPACT_ATOMS: atom_id res chain seq x y z
N VAL A 1 11.24 9.78 7.43
CA VAL A 1 10.19 10.23 8.37
C VAL A 1 9.00 9.32 8.15
N ALA A 2 8.48 8.67 9.19
CA ALA A 2 7.24 7.90 9.05
C ALA A 2 6.10 8.88 8.76
N GLU A 3 5.35 8.65 7.68
CA GLU A 3 4.15 9.42 7.37
C GLU A 3 3.10 9.06 8.44
N PHE A 4 2.89 9.97 9.38
CA PHE A 4 1.87 9.80 10.41
C PHE A 4 0.51 10.08 9.79
N GLY A 5 -0.45 9.16 10.00
CA GLY A 5 -1.82 9.33 9.55
C GLY A 5 -2.15 8.69 8.21
N ASP A 6 -1.30 7.80 7.68
CA ASP A 6 -1.67 7.00 6.52
C ASP A 6 -2.91 6.10 6.80
N LEU A 7 -3.65 5.79 5.74
CA LEU A 7 -4.88 5.01 5.78
C LEU A 7 -4.72 3.66 6.48
N THR A 8 -3.55 3.01 6.34
CA THR A 8 -3.25 1.75 7.05
C THR A 8 -3.17 1.94 8.57
N GLN A 9 -2.65 3.08 9.03
CA GLN A 9 -2.55 3.42 10.45
C GLN A 9 -3.94 3.76 11.02
N ILE A 10 -4.76 4.52 10.28
CA ILE A 10 -6.14 4.85 10.66
C ILE A 10 -6.97 3.56 10.79
N MET A 11 -6.85 2.64 9.83
CA MET A 11 -7.55 1.35 9.89
C MET A 11 -7.09 0.51 11.09
N THR A 12 -5.78 0.43 11.34
CA THR A 12 -5.24 -0.31 12.49
C THR A 12 -5.74 0.28 13.82
N ALA A 13 -5.77 1.60 13.94
CA ALA A 13 -6.29 2.30 15.12
C ALA A 13 -7.80 2.06 15.32
N ASN A 14 -8.59 2.09 14.24
CA ASN A 14 -10.02 1.78 14.29
C ASN A 14 -10.26 0.33 14.72
N LEU A 15 -9.48 -0.62 14.21
CA LEU A 15 -9.57 -2.02 14.59
C LEU A 15 -9.20 -2.23 16.07
N ALA A 16 -8.16 -1.54 16.55
CA ALA A 16 -7.76 -1.57 17.95
C ALA A 16 -8.85 -1.01 18.87
N ALA A 17 -9.48 0.10 18.46
CA ALA A 17 -10.60 0.70 19.19
C ALA A 17 -11.86 -0.18 19.15
N ARG A 18 -12.10 -0.92 18.07
CA ARG A 18 -13.27 -1.78 17.92
C ARG A 18 -13.20 -3.06 18.75
N TYR A 19 -12.01 -3.64 18.89
CA TYR A 19 -11.81 -4.91 19.59
C TYR A 19 -11.32 -4.76 21.03
N ASP A 20 -11.04 -3.53 21.48
CA ASP A 20 -10.49 -3.21 22.81
C ASP A 20 -9.21 -4.02 23.17
N ASP A 21 -8.53 -4.58 22.17
CA ASP A 21 -7.30 -5.37 22.30
C ASP A 21 -6.22 -4.85 21.33
N PRO A 22 -5.49 -3.79 21.72
CA PRO A 22 -4.51 -3.15 20.86
C PRO A 22 -3.29 -4.03 20.58
N LEU A 23 -2.97 -4.98 21.46
CA LEU A 23 -1.81 -5.86 21.28
C LEU A 23 -2.07 -6.90 20.20
N SER A 24 -3.21 -7.58 20.27
CA SER A 24 -3.61 -8.57 19.26
C SER A 24 -3.76 -7.92 17.88
N VAL A 25 -4.39 -6.73 17.83
CA VAL A 25 -4.54 -5.96 16.58
C VAL A 25 -3.19 -5.50 16.04
N GLY A 26 -2.30 -4.97 16.90
CA GLY A 26 -0.97 -4.53 16.49
C GLY A 26 -0.13 -5.66 15.90
N LEU A 27 -0.14 -6.84 16.55
CA LEU A 27 0.54 -8.03 16.03
C LEU A 27 -0.06 -8.48 14.69
N GLY A 28 -1.40 -8.51 14.60
CA GLY A 28 -2.10 -8.83 13.36
C GLY A 28 -1.73 -7.89 12.21
N ALA A 29 -1.68 -6.58 12.46
CA ALA A 29 -1.32 -5.57 11.47
C ALA A 29 0.14 -5.72 11.00
N VAL A 30 1.08 -5.97 11.92
CA VAL A 30 2.49 -6.21 11.56
C VAL A 30 2.64 -7.48 10.71
N LEU A 31 2.00 -8.58 11.12
CA LEU A 31 2.03 -9.82 10.35
C LEU A 31 1.38 -9.67 8.98
N ALA A 32 0.27 -8.93 8.89
CA ALA A 32 -0.37 -8.62 7.63
C ALA A 32 0.55 -7.82 6.70
N LEU A 33 1.23 -6.79 7.22
CA LEU A 33 2.18 -5.98 6.45
C LEU A 33 3.33 -6.84 5.92
N TRP A 34 3.92 -7.69 6.76
CA TRP A 34 4.98 -8.61 6.35
C TRP A 34 4.51 -9.63 5.32
N ALA A 35 3.31 -10.17 5.48
CA ALA A 35 2.74 -11.12 4.53
C ALA A 35 2.54 -10.46 3.15
N VAL A 36 1.93 -9.27 3.11
CA VAL A 36 1.71 -8.52 1.87
C VAL A 36 3.04 -8.15 1.20
N ALA A 37 4.01 -7.65 1.98
CA ALA A 37 5.34 -7.35 1.47
C ALA A 37 6.04 -8.60 0.90
N GLY A 38 5.98 -9.72 1.62
CA GLY A 38 6.54 -11.00 1.17
C GLY A 38 5.90 -11.49 -0.12
N LEU A 39 4.57 -11.43 -0.23
CA LEU A 39 3.84 -11.78 -1.45
C LEU A 39 4.21 -10.85 -2.61
N GLY A 40 4.35 -9.55 -2.36
CA GLY A 40 4.79 -8.57 -3.35
C GLY A 40 6.20 -8.87 -3.88
N ILE A 41 7.13 -9.24 -3.00
CA ILE A 41 8.51 -9.59 -3.38
C ILE A 41 8.53 -10.89 -4.20
N VAL A 42 7.83 -11.93 -3.76
CA VAL A 42 7.80 -13.22 -4.46
C VAL A 42 7.09 -13.08 -5.81
N GLY A 43 5.93 -12.43 -5.84
CA GLY A 43 5.16 -12.16 -7.06
C GLY A 43 5.92 -11.27 -8.03
N GLY A 44 6.55 -10.20 -7.55
CA GLY A 44 7.38 -9.30 -8.35
C GLY A 44 8.57 -10.01 -8.99
N LYS A 45 9.29 -10.85 -8.23
CA LYS A 45 10.38 -11.69 -8.78
C LYS A 45 9.87 -12.65 -9.85
N ALA A 46 8.70 -13.26 -9.66
CA ALA A 46 8.10 -14.14 -10.66
C ALA A 46 7.69 -13.38 -11.93
N LEU A 47 7.14 -12.17 -11.78
CA LEU A 47 6.73 -11.32 -12.89
C LEU A 47 7.92 -10.86 -13.74
N MET A 48 9.01 -10.45 -13.10
CA MET A 48 10.24 -10.02 -13.79
C MET A 48 10.90 -11.12 -14.65
N LYS A 49 10.60 -12.40 -14.39
CA LYS A 49 11.05 -13.51 -15.26
C LYS A 49 10.33 -13.56 -16.61
N ARG A 50 9.12 -12.99 -16.71
CA ARG A 50 8.29 -13.03 -17.92
C ARG A 50 8.10 -11.67 -18.57
N VAL A 51 8.24 -10.59 -17.81
CA VAL A 51 7.98 -9.23 -18.28
C VAL A 51 9.26 -8.39 -18.17
N PRO A 52 9.68 -7.70 -19.25
CA PRO A 52 10.87 -6.87 -19.22
C PRO A 52 10.68 -5.68 -18.27
N LEU A 53 11.73 -5.34 -17.51
CA LEU A 53 11.71 -4.27 -16.50
C LEU A 53 11.29 -2.90 -17.08
N GLY A 54 11.66 -2.63 -18.33
CA GLY A 54 11.28 -1.39 -19.01
C GLY A 54 9.76 -1.24 -19.21
N LEU A 55 9.04 -2.34 -19.46
CA LEU A 55 7.58 -2.32 -19.57
C LEU A 55 6.93 -2.09 -18.21
N ILE A 56 7.42 -2.78 -17.17
CA ILE A 56 6.95 -2.62 -15.78
C ILE A 56 7.09 -1.15 -15.36
N THR A 57 8.24 -0.54 -15.64
CA THR A 57 8.52 0.86 -15.31
C THR A 57 7.60 1.83 -16.06
N LYS A 58 7.38 1.62 -17.36
CA LYS A 58 6.44 2.45 -18.15
C LYS A 58 5.02 2.36 -17.61
N ILE A 59 4.54 1.16 -17.31
CA ILE A 59 3.19 0.96 -16.75
C ILE A 59 3.08 1.65 -15.39
N ALA A 60 4.05 1.46 -14.50
CA ALA A 60 4.08 2.11 -13.19
C ALA A 60 4.07 3.64 -13.30
N ALA A 61 4.84 4.21 -14.25
CA ALA A 61 4.86 5.65 -14.49
C ALA A 61 3.50 6.18 -14.98
N VAL A 62 2.85 5.49 -15.92
CA VAL A 62 1.52 5.86 -16.42
C VAL A 62 0.48 5.79 -15.29
N LEU A 63 0.52 4.74 -14.47
CA LEU A 63 -0.38 4.61 -13.31
C LEU A 63 -0.16 5.72 -12.29
N MET A 64 1.10 6.01 -11.93
CA MET A 64 1.44 7.08 -10.99
C MET A 64 1.01 8.45 -11.51
N LEU A 65 1.23 8.76 -12.80
CA LEU A 65 0.75 9.98 -13.41
C LEU A 65 -0.78 10.06 -13.41
N GLY A 66 -1.46 8.97 -13.75
CA GLY A 66 -2.92 8.90 -13.72
C GLY A 66 -3.49 9.16 -12.32
N LEU A 67 -2.95 8.50 -11.30
CA LEU A 67 -3.34 8.71 -9.91
C LEU A 67 -3.01 10.12 -9.41
N GLY A 68 -1.86 10.68 -9.82
CA GLY A 68 -1.48 12.05 -9.49
C GLY A 68 -2.42 13.09 -10.09
N VAL A 69 -2.79 12.93 -11.37
CA VAL A 69 -3.78 13.79 -12.04
C VAL A 69 -5.15 13.66 -11.38
N TRP A 70 -5.57 12.43 -11.06
CA TRP A 70 -6.81 12.19 -10.35
C TRP A 70 -6.83 12.90 -8.99
N SER A 71 -5.79 12.70 -8.18
CA SER A 71 -5.66 13.30 -6.85
C SER A 71 -5.63 14.83 -6.92
N LEU A 72 -4.97 15.41 -7.94
CA LEU A 72 -4.98 16.86 -8.17
C LEU A 72 -6.36 17.38 -8.57
N TRP A 73 -7.07 16.64 -9.42
CA TRP A 73 -8.43 17.01 -9.82
C TRP A 73 -9.38 16.97 -8.63
N GLU A 74 -9.32 15.91 -7.82
CA GLU A 74 -10.10 15.77 -6.60
C GLU A 74 -9.81 16.90 -5.60
N ALA A 75 -8.55 17.32 -5.47
CA ALA A 75 -8.17 18.42 -4.58
C ALA A 75 -8.61 19.82 -5.05
N ILE A 76 -8.92 20.00 -6.34
CA ILE A 76 -9.35 21.29 -6.91
C ILE A 76 -10.87 21.35 -7.13
N ALA A 77 -11.48 20.22 -7.49
CA ALA A 77 -12.90 20.11 -7.78
C ALA A 77 -13.76 19.73 -6.55
N GLY A 78 -13.12 19.24 -5.48
CA GLY A 78 -13.70 19.09 -4.14
C GLY A 78 -13.46 20.32 -3.27
#